data_AF-A0A7W0VA49-F1
#
_entry.id   AF-A0A7W0VA49-F1
#
_cell.length_a   1.000
_cell.length_b   1.000
_cell.length_c   1.000
_cell.angle_alpha   90.00
_cell.angle_beta   90.00
_cell.angle_gamma   90.00
#
_symmetry.space_group_name_H-M   'P 1'
#
loop_
_entity.id
_entity.type
_entity.pdbx_description
1 polymer ?
#
loop_
_entity_poly.entity_id
_entity_poly.type
_entity_poly.pdbx_seq_one_letter_code
_entity_poly.pdbx_strand_id
1 'polypeptide(L)'
;MFDFKTLCVLATALLAACGPTSRDQGDDTGGGGDGGNRDSSSGDGCSDASKLVYVVDSNDKLSNFDPMTKTFTDLGDLSCPAGFLATPFSMSIDRDTNAWVLYSDGDLYKVNTTNLMCTATSWNTQLGLTQFGMGFSTETAGGTADTLFVAGGSGPTVPTSTLATLSTTNMTASSRGTVTGWPELTGTGNAELWGFFPSAGGARIEKLDKTTGAALQTFQLPTLAGEPMAWAFAAWGGDFWVFLMRGNDVQTTVYQVSGSNGQIKGMTSAPGRRIVGAGVSTCAPTVIL
;
A
#
# COMPACT_ATOMS: atom_id res chain seq x y z
N MET A 1 -23.69 30.49 -69.80
CA MET A 1 -23.17 30.95 -68.50
C MET A 1 -23.61 29.94 -67.48
N PHE A 2 -22.77 29.15 -66.80
CA PHE A 2 -21.33 29.14 -66.57
C PHE A 2 -20.86 27.69 -66.54
N ASP A 3 -19.59 27.47 -66.89
CA ASP A 3 -18.92 26.16 -66.88
C ASP A 3 -17.68 26.20 -65.97
N PHE A 4 -17.33 25.00 -65.52
CA PHE A 4 -16.30 24.53 -64.59
C PHE A 4 -14.89 25.17 -64.71
N LYS A 5 -14.20 25.30 -63.57
CA LYS A 5 -12.98 24.50 -63.25
C LYS A 5 -12.37 24.87 -61.89
N THR A 6 -12.26 23.85 -61.04
CA THR A 6 -11.53 23.82 -59.76
C THR A 6 -10.03 23.63 -60.02
N LEU A 7 -9.20 24.43 -59.34
CA LEU A 7 -7.74 24.35 -59.35
C LEU A 7 -7.25 23.80 -58.01
N CYS A 8 -6.44 22.73 -58.05
CA CYS A 8 -5.73 22.17 -56.90
C CYS A 8 -4.68 23.16 -56.37
N VAL A 9 -4.57 23.29 -55.04
CA VAL A 9 -3.37 23.82 -54.38
C VAL A 9 -2.94 22.85 -53.28
N LEU A 10 -1.74 22.31 -53.48
CA LEU A 10 -0.97 21.51 -52.52
C LEU A 10 -0.23 22.50 -51.61
N ALA A 11 -0.41 22.40 -50.28
CA ALA A 11 0.37 23.17 -49.31
C ALA A 11 0.95 22.22 -48.26
N THR A 12 2.25 21.97 -48.39
CA THR A 12 3.12 21.32 -47.40
C THR A 12 3.43 22.31 -46.29
N ALA A 13 3.17 21.93 -45.03
CA ALA A 13 3.62 22.67 -43.85
C ALA A 13 4.58 21.78 -43.04
N LEU A 14 5.84 22.23 -42.95
CA LEU A 14 6.83 21.73 -42.00
C LEU A 14 6.42 22.16 -40.59
N LEU A 15 6.37 21.21 -39.65
CA LEU A 15 6.35 21.49 -38.21
C LEU A 15 7.75 21.23 -37.66
N ALA A 16 8.38 22.32 -37.19
CA ALA A 16 9.63 22.31 -36.46
C ALA A 16 9.41 21.74 -35.05
N ALA A 17 10.23 20.77 -34.66
CA ALA A 17 10.29 20.21 -33.32
C ALA A 17 11.22 21.07 -32.44
N CYS A 18 10.70 21.56 -31.30
CA CYS A 18 11.52 22.12 -30.23
C CYS A 18 11.88 21.01 -29.24
N GLY A 19 13.17 20.63 -29.17
CA GLY A 19 13.70 19.76 -28.13
C GLY A 19 14.14 20.55 -26.89
N PRO A 20 14.17 19.94 -25.69
CA PRO A 20 14.65 20.60 -24.48
C PRO A 20 16.18 20.63 -24.41
N THR A 21 16.66 21.69 -23.78
CA THR A 21 18.04 22.17 -23.65
C THR A 21 18.94 21.28 -22.79
N SER A 22 20.18 21.13 -23.27
CA SER A 22 21.37 20.58 -22.62
C SER A 22 21.63 21.22 -21.24
N ARG A 23 22.01 20.41 -20.25
CA ARG A 23 22.62 20.88 -19.00
C ARG A 23 24.13 20.61 -19.05
N ASP A 24 24.89 21.66 -18.76
CA ASP A 24 26.35 21.70 -18.77
C ASP A 24 27.00 20.71 -17.79
N GLN A 25 28.08 20.10 -18.28
CA GLN A 25 29.13 19.42 -17.53
C GLN A 25 30.09 20.47 -16.96
N GLY A 26 30.45 20.33 -15.68
CA GLY A 26 31.56 21.04 -15.06
C GLY A 26 32.29 20.10 -14.11
N ASP A 27 33.56 19.81 -14.44
CA ASP A 27 34.45 18.89 -13.73
C ASP A 27 35.13 19.53 -12.49
N ASP A 28 35.33 18.67 -11.49
CA ASP A 28 36.40 18.51 -10.50
C ASP A 28 37.11 19.70 -9.82
N THR A 29 37.08 19.70 -8.47
CA THR A 29 38.30 19.76 -7.62
C THR A 29 38.03 19.10 -6.25
N GLY A 30 38.96 18.25 -5.80
CA GLY A 30 38.84 17.42 -4.59
C GLY A 30 39.30 18.05 -3.27
N GLY A 31 38.97 17.35 -2.17
CA GLY A 31 39.46 17.59 -0.81
C GLY A 31 38.73 16.71 0.19
N GLY A 32 39.46 15.83 0.89
CA GLY A 32 38.92 14.71 1.67
C GLY A 32 38.52 15.00 3.14
N GLY A 33 37.98 13.94 3.78
CA GLY A 33 37.89 13.75 5.24
C GLY A 33 36.57 14.16 5.88
N ASP A 34 35.64 13.23 6.05
CA ASP A 34 35.26 12.65 7.35
C ASP A 34 33.91 11.91 7.29
N GLY A 35 33.90 10.71 7.88
CA GLY A 35 32.79 9.79 7.90
C GLY A 35 31.64 10.30 8.75
N GLY A 36 30.56 10.69 8.08
CA GLY A 36 29.23 10.85 8.66
C GLY A 36 28.26 9.99 7.88
N ASN A 37 27.58 9.08 8.57
CA ASN A 37 26.52 8.22 8.05
C ASN A 37 25.46 9.08 7.34
N ARG A 38 25.55 9.17 6.00
CA ARG A 38 24.53 9.81 5.17
C ARG A 38 23.41 8.80 5.04
N ASP A 39 22.43 8.90 5.93
CA ASP A 39 21.07 8.49 5.60
C ASP A 39 20.71 9.24 4.32
N SER A 40 20.69 8.52 3.21
CA SER A 40 20.43 9.08 1.89
C SER A 40 18.95 9.41 1.80
N SER A 41 18.53 10.49 2.47
CA SER A 41 17.26 11.12 2.16
C SER A 41 17.36 11.56 0.70
N SER A 42 16.65 10.86 -0.19
CA SER A 42 16.30 11.45 -1.47
C SER A 42 15.63 12.81 -1.19
N GLY A 43 15.68 13.74 -2.15
CA GLY A 43 15.14 15.11 -1.97
C GLY A 43 13.63 15.18 -1.65
N ASP A 44 12.97 14.04 -1.47
CA ASP A 44 11.58 13.82 -1.06
C ASP A 44 11.40 13.55 0.46
N GLY A 45 12.49 13.51 1.24
CA GLY A 45 12.45 13.25 2.68
C GLY A 45 12.10 11.80 3.04
N CYS A 46 12.38 10.85 2.13
CA CYS A 46 12.15 9.43 2.33
C CYS A 46 13.47 8.67 2.47
N SER A 47 13.58 7.84 3.50
CA SER A 47 14.68 6.86 3.62
C SER A 47 14.45 5.69 2.67
N ASP A 48 15.48 4.93 2.31
CA ASP A 48 15.29 3.77 1.44
C ASP A 48 14.45 2.67 2.10
N ALA A 49 14.54 2.54 3.43
CA ALA A 49 13.71 1.64 4.21
C ALA A 49 12.21 2.00 4.14
N SER A 50 11.87 3.28 3.99
CA SER A 50 10.47 3.74 3.83
C SER A 50 9.86 3.40 2.46
N LYS A 51 10.68 3.00 1.49
CA LYS A 51 10.27 2.64 0.14
C LYS A 51 10.00 1.14 -0.05
N LEU A 52 10.17 0.33 0.99
CA LEU A 52 9.99 -1.13 0.94
C LEU A 52 8.54 -1.55 1.23
N VAL A 53 8.21 -2.79 0.86
CA VAL A 53 6.99 -3.49 1.33
C VAL A 53 7.36 -4.31 2.56
N TYR A 54 6.64 -4.12 3.66
CA TYR A 54 6.76 -4.95 4.85
C TYR A 54 5.55 -5.86 4.95
N VAL A 55 5.75 -7.06 5.46
CA VAL A 55 4.67 -8.03 5.72
C VAL A 55 4.80 -8.59 7.13
N VAL A 56 3.66 -8.91 7.72
CA VAL A 56 3.58 -9.66 8.97
C VAL A 56 2.69 -10.89 8.77
N ASP A 57 3.16 -12.04 9.26
CA ASP A 57 2.37 -13.27 9.27
C ASP A 57 1.71 -13.53 10.63
N SER A 58 0.77 -14.48 10.65
CA SER A 58 0.03 -14.79 11.87
C SER A 58 0.84 -15.53 12.94
N ASN A 59 2.12 -15.80 12.71
CA ASN A 59 3.06 -16.34 13.70
C ASN A 59 4.05 -15.26 14.17
N ASP A 60 3.67 -13.98 14.04
CA ASP A 60 4.46 -12.82 14.46
C ASP A 60 5.72 -12.55 13.63
N LYS A 61 5.96 -13.26 12.51
CA LYS A 61 7.14 -12.98 11.69
C LYS A 61 6.95 -11.69 10.91
N LEU A 62 7.83 -10.71 11.16
CA LEU A 62 8.00 -9.52 10.33
C LEU A 62 9.08 -9.78 9.26
N SER A 63 8.74 -9.51 8.00
CA SER A 63 9.67 -9.61 6.87
C SER A 63 9.54 -8.39 5.96
N ASN A 64 10.59 -8.06 5.21
CA ASN A 64 10.40 -7.28 3.98
C ASN A 64 10.09 -8.21 2.82
N PHE A 65 9.30 -7.71 1.88
CA PHE A 65 9.06 -8.32 0.57
C PHE A 65 9.63 -7.38 -0.48
N ASP A 66 10.50 -7.89 -1.35
CA ASP A 66 11.01 -7.15 -2.50
C ASP A 66 10.13 -7.43 -3.73
N PRO A 67 9.36 -6.44 -4.21
CA PRO A 67 8.51 -6.57 -5.39
C PRO A 67 9.25 -6.90 -6.69
N MET A 68 10.51 -6.46 -6.84
CA MET A 68 11.29 -6.64 -8.06
C MET A 68 11.76 -8.08 -8.20
N THR A 69 12.27 -8.65 -7.11
CA THR A 69 12.79 -10.03 -7.08
C THR A 69 11.75 -11.05 -6.62
N LYS A 70 10.64 -10.60 -6.03
CA LYS A 70 9.55 -11.41 -5.46
C LYS A 70 10.04 -12.32 -4.33
N THR A 71 10.96 -11.80 -3.52
CA THR A 71 11.58 -12.53 -2.41
C THR A 71 11.26 -11.89 -1.06
N PHE A 72 11.33 -12.71 -0.01
CA PHE A 72 11.16 -12.26 1.37
C PHE A 72 12.51 -12.26 2.07
N THR A 73 12.75 -11.25 2.90
CA THR A 73 13.85 -11.24 3.87
C THR A 73 13.28 -11.04 5.26
N ASP A 74 13.50 -12.03 6.12
CA ASP A 74 12.99 -12.03 7.49
C ASP A 74 13.75 -11.01 8.35
N LEU A 75 13.02 -10.19 9.08
CA LEU A 75 13.58 -9.21 10.03
C LEU A 75 13.61 -9.80 11.44
N GLY A 76 12.60 -10.59 11.81
CA GLY A 76 12.51 -11.29 13.08
C GLY A 76 11.07 -11.46 13.54
N ASP A 77 10.88 -12.03 14.72
CA ASP A 77 9.55 -12.22 15.31
C ASP A 77 9.18 -11.05 16.20
N LEU A 78 7.93 -10.60 16.09
CA LEU A 78 7.35 -9.61 16.98
C LEU A 78 7.11 -10.23 18.35
N SER A 79 7.30 -9.44 19.39
CA SER A 79 7.03 -9.83 20.78
C SER A 79 6.21 -8.76 21.48
N CYS A 80 5.13 -8.34 20.81
CA CYS A 80 4.23 -7.33 21.35
C CYS A 80 3.49 -7.90 22.58
N PRO A 81 3.21 -7.09 23.61
CA PRO A 81 2.53 -7.54 24.83
C PRO A 81 1.02 -7.69 24.61
N ALA A 82 0.64 -8.47 23.59
CA ALA A 82 -0.74 -8.75 23.22
C ALA A 82 -1.41 -9.73 24.17
N GLY A 83 -2.74 -9.82 24.07
CA GLY A 83 -3.53 -10.79 24.80
C GLY A 83 -3.07 -12.23 24.56
N PHE A 84 -3.42 -13.13 25.48
CA PHE A 84 -3.05 -14.54 25.36
C PHE A 84 -3.57 -15.14 24.04
N LEU A 85 -2.66 -15.68 23.22
CA LEU A 85 -2.92 -16.22 21.87
C LEU A 85 -3.38 -15.21 20.82
N ALA A 86 -3.32 -13.90 21.11
CA ALA A 86 -3.56 -12.90 20.10
C ALA A 86 -2.43 -12.92 19.06
N THR A 87 -2.81 -12.84 17.80
CA THR A 87 -1.87 -12.83 16.66
C THR A 87 -2.08 -11.56 15.84
N PRO A 88 -1.11 -11.16 14.99
CA PRO A 88 -1.32 -10.08 14.04
C PRO A 88 -2.58 -10.29 13.18
N PHE A 89 -3.24 -9.17 12.83
CA PHE A 89 -4.48 -9.14 12.04
C PHE A 89 -4.34 -8.25 10.81
N SER A 90 -3.71 -7.08 10.93
CA SER A 90 -3.42 -6.15 9.83
C SER A 90 -2.19 -5.31 10.17
N MET A 91 -1.59 -4.68 9.17
CA MET A 91 -0.42 -3.81 9.35
C MET A 91 -0.35 -2.68 8.32
N SER A 92 0.10 -1.51 8.75
CA SER A 92 0.53 -0.41 7.85
C SER A 92 1.90 0.14 8.27
N ILE A 93 2.57 0.91 7.40
CA ILE A 93 3.91 1.47 7.66
C ILE A 93 3.85 2.99 7.52
N ASP A 94 4.35 3.74 8.50
CA ASP A 94 4.48 5.20 8.40
C ASP A 94 5.78 5.62 7.69
N ARG A 95 5.91 6.91 7.36
CA ARG A 95 7.09 7.46 6.65
C ARG A 95 8.40 7.28 7.43
N ASP A 96 8.30 7.18 8.76
CA ASP A 96 9.44 6.97 9.66
C ASP A 96 9.75 5.48 9.84
N THR A 97 9.20 4.61 8.99
CA THR A 97 9.41 3.15 8.99
C THR A 97 8.96 2.46 10.28
N ASN A 98 7.94 3.00 10.94
CA ASN A 98 7.27 2.27 12.01
C ASN A 98 6.08 1.50 11.45
N ALA A 99 5.99 0.22 11.82
CA ALA A 99 4.82 -0.59 11.56
C ALA A 99 3.74 -0.30 12.61
N TRP A 100 2.52 -0.15 12.15
CA TRP A 100 1.32 -0.08 12.97
C TRP A 100 0.63 -1.42 12.81
N VAL A 101 0.68 -2.26 13.84
CA VAL A 101 0.24 -3.67 13.78
C VAL A 101 -0.98 -3.84 14.67
N LEU A 102 -2.12 -4.13 14.04
CA LEU A 102 -3.34 -4.51 14.74
C LEU A 102 -3.27 -6.01 15.05
N TYR A 103 -3.59 -6.39 16.29
CA TYR A 103 -3.71 -7.78 16.71
C TYR A 103 -5.18 -8.24 16.74
N SER A 104 -5.39 -9.55 16.76
CA SER A 104 -6.70 -10.18 16.66
C SER A 104 -7.62 -9.89 17.84
N ASP A 105 -7.06 -9.50 18.98
CA ASP A 105 -7.76 -9.04 20.19
C ASP A 105 -8.20 -7.56 20.12
N GLY A 106 -7.77 -6.84 19.08
CA GLY A 106 -8.11 -5.44 18.84
C GLY A 106 -7.08 -4.43 19.35
N ASP A 107 -5.99 -4.90 19.96
CA ASP A 107 -4.89 -4.03 20.38
C ASP A 107 -4.06 -3.57 19.18
N LEU A 108 -3.62 -2.32 19.22
CA LEU A 108 -2.79 -1.70 18.17
C LEU A 108 -1.43 -1.33 18.74
N TYR A 109 -0.37 -1.82 18.10
CA TYR A 109 1.01 -1.57 18.48
C TYR A 109 1.74 -0.75 17.42
N LYS A 110 2.59 0.17 17.87
CA LYS A 110 3.62 0.79 17.04
C LYS A 110 4.91 -0.01 17.20
N VAL A 111 5.44 -0.53 16.11
CA VAL A 111 6.64 -1.37 16.07
C VAL A 111 7.72 -0.67 15.26
N ASN A 112 8.91 -0.55 15.83
CA ASN A 112 10.07 -0.08 15.08
C ASN A 112 10.60 -1.21 14.19
N THR A 113 10.62 -1.02 12.87
CA THR A 113 11.00 -2.10 11.92
C THR A 113 12.49 -2.47 11.95
N THR A 114 13.34 -1.63 12.55
CA THR A 114 14.79 -1.88 12.65
C THR A 114 15.15 -2.76 13.83
N ASN A 115 14.51 -2.56 14.99
CA ASN A 115 14.83 -3.28 16.23
C ASN A 115 13.67 -4.11 16.79
N LEU A 116 12.52 -4.11 16.10
CA LEU A 116 11.31 -4.90 16.41
C LEU A 116 10.66 -4.58 17.76
N MET A 117 11.03 -3.47 18.41
CA MET A 117 10.42 -3.08 19.68
C MET A 117 8.97 -2.65 19.47
N CYS A 118 8.06 -3.30 20.20
CA CYS A 118 6.64 -2.94 20.24
C CYS A 118 6.37 -1.89 21.32
N THR A 119 5.61 -0.86 20.96
CA THR A 119 5.06 0.14 21.86
C THR A 119 3.53 0.06 21.79
N ALA A 120 2.89 -0.22 22.92
CA ALA A 120 1.43 -0.18 23.00
C ALA A 120 0.94 1.24 22.71
N THR A 121 -0.07 1.36 21.85
CA THR A 121 -0.73 2.63 21.60
C THR A 121 -1.84 2.85 22.63
N SER A 122 -2.40 4.05 22.69
CA SER A 122 -3.61 4.32 23.48
C SER A 122 -4.90 3.92 22.77
N TRP A 123 -4.82 3.08 21.72
CA TRP A 123 -6.00 2.66 20.97
C TRP A 123 -6.91 1.85 21.87
N ASN A 124 -8.19 2.16 21.77
CA ASN A 124 -9.28 1.35 22.25
C ASN A 124 -10.35 1.35 21.18
N THR A 125 -11.11 0.25 21.07
CA THR A 125 -12.18 0.11 20.09
C THR A 125 -13.11 1.32 20.10
N GLN A 126 -13.20 1.99 18.95
CA GLN A 126 -14.04 3.15 18.67
C GLN A 126 -14.83 2.88 17.40
N LEU A 127 -16.04 3.42 17.27
CA LEU A 127 -16.88 3.23 16.07
C LEU A 127 -17.15 1.75 15.71
N GLY A 128 -17.02 0.84 16.68
CA GLY A 128 -17.11 -0.61 16.46
C GLY A 128 -15.90 -1.24 15.77
N LEU A 129 -14.83 -0.48 15.50
CA LEU A 129 -13.59 -0.92 14.86
C LEU A 129 -12.75 -1.76 15.85
N THR A 130 -13.02 -3.06 15.90
CA THR A 130 -12.20 -4.02 16.66
C THR A 130 -11.13 -4.62 15.77
N GLN A 131 -11.52 -5.00 14.55
CA GLN A 131 -10.65 -5.54 13.52
C GLN A 131 -10.84 -4.73 12.24
N PHE A 132 -9.75 -4.34 11.58
CA PHE A 132 -9.76 -3.50 10.39
C PHE A 132 -8.50 -3.67 9.57
N GLY A 133 -8.63 -3.50 8.25
CA GLY A 133 -7.48 -3.28 7.37
C GLY A 133 -7.04 -1.82 7.39
N MET A 134 -5.76 -1.55 7.16
CA MET A 134 -5.22 -0.20 7.33
C MET A 134 -4.10 0.18 6.37
N GLY A 135 -4.01 1.48 6.05
CA GLY A 135 -2.98 2.01 5.18
C GLY A 135 -2.83 3.52 5.28
N PHE A 136 -1.58 4.02 5.20
CA PHE A 136 -1.29 5.45 5.11
C PHE A 136 -1.46 5.96 3.69
N SER A 137 -2.06 7.14 3.53
CA SER A 137 -2.17 7.86 2.26
C SER A 137 -1.78 9.32 2.47
N THR A 138 -1.09 9.94 1.50
CA THR A 138 -0.79 11.37 1.58
C THR A 138 -2.08 12.18 1.47
N GLU A 139 -2.11 13.34 2.13
CA GLU A 139 -3.22 14.28 1.99
C GLU A 139 -3.31 14.85 0.58
N THR A 140 -2.16 15.23 0.05
CA THR A 140 -1.98 15.81 -1.29
C THR A 140 -0.86 15.09 -2.02
N ALA A 141 -0.99 14.96 -3.34
CA ALA A 141 0.03 14.29 -4.16
C ALA A 141 1.41 14.96 -3.99
N GLY A 142 2.44 14.16 -3.71
CA GLY A 142 3.79 14.62 -3.43
C GLY A 142 3.98 15.35 -2.08
N GLY A 143 2.94 15.39 -1.24
CA GLY A 143 3.02 15.94 0.11
C GLY A 143 3.71 14.99 1.10
N THR A 144 3.96 15.51 2.30
CA THR A 144 4.57 14.75 3.41
C THR A 144 3.63 14.52 4.58
N ALA A 145 2.44 15.13 4.54
CA ALA A 145 1.39 14.92 5.53
C ALA A 145 0.59 13.67 5.13
N ASP A 146 0.55 12.69 6.03
CA ASP A 146 -0.13 11.42 5.83
C ASP A 146 -1.24 11.24 6.84
N THR A 147 -2.31 10.58 6.41
CA THR A 147 -3.36 10.06 7.29
C THR A 147 -3.39 8.55 7.24
N LEU A 148 -3.54 7.94 8.41
CA LEU A 148 -3.84 6.53 8.55
C LEU A 148 -5.34 6.31 8.33
N PHE A 149 -5.68 5.57 7.28
CA PHE A 149 -7.03 5.11 7.01
C PHE A 149 -7.21 3.70 7.53
N VAL A 150 -8.40 3.42 8.08
CA VAL A 150 -8.80 2.11 8.57
C VAL A 150 -10.18 1.76 8.04
N ALA A 151 -10.40 0.50 7.66
CA ALA A 151 -11.70 -0.01 7.25
C ALA A 151 -12.01 -1.34 7.94
N GLY A 152 -13.07 -1.38 8.74
CA GLY A 152 -13.43 -2.61 9.47
C GLY A 152 -14.63 -2.46 10.40
N GLY A 153 -14.59 -3.18 11.52
CA GLY A 153 -15.71 -3.32 12.45
C GLY A 153 -15.45 -4.42 13.49
N SER A 154 -16.48 -5.15 13.90
CA SER A 154 -16.34 -6.23 14.90
C SER A 154 -15.63 -7.50 14.39
N GLY A 155 -15.48 -7.64 13.07
CA GLY A 155 -14.84 -8.76 12.39
C GLY A 155 -15.46 -8.99 11.00
N PRO A 156 -14.78 -9.73 10.10
CA PRO A 156 -15.12 -9.86 8.68
C PRO A 156 -16.32 -10.77 8.37
N THR A 157 -17.41 -10.61 9.12
CA THR A 157 -18.63 -11.44 9.02
C THR A 157 -19.85 -10.70 8.49
N VAL A 158 -19.76 -9.38 8.32
CA VAL A 158 -20.85 -8.51 7.85
C VAL A 158 -20.56 -7.99 6.44
N PRO A 159 -21.58 -7.63 5.64
CA PRO A 159 -21.38 -7.24 4.24
C PRO A 159 -20.76 -5.85 4.05
N THR A 160 -20.62 -5.05 5.09
CA THR A 160 -20.07 -3.68 5.03
C THR A 160 -19.12 -3.44 6.19
N SER A 161 -18.18 -2.50 6.01
CA SER A 161 -17.28 -2.04 7.06
C SER A 161 -17.25 -0.51 7.15
N THR A 162 -16.92 -0.01 8.33
CA THR A 162 -16.76 1.43 8.60
C THR A 162 -15.41 1.88 8.10
N LEU A 163 -15.38 2.91 7.24
CA LEU A 163 -14.17 3.64 6.88
C LEU A 163 -13.97 4.81 7.85
N ALA A 164 -12.79 4.91 8.43
CA ALA A 164 -12.41 5.98 9.33
C ALA A 164 -10.94 6.39 9.12
N THR A 165 -10.57 7.54 9.66
CA THR A 165 -9.17 7.93 9.84
C THR A 165 -8.77 7.77 11.30
N LEU A 166 -7.52 7.38 11.54
CA LEU A 166 -6.93 7.30 12.86
C LEU A 166 -5.87 8.38 13.04
N SER A 167 -5.96 9.16 14.11
CA SER A 167 -4.85 10.02 14.53
C SER A 167 -3.75 9.19 15.17
N THR A 168 -2.53 9.28 14.65
CA THR A 168 -1.36 8.54 15.15
C THR A 168 -0.81 9.08 16.48
N THR A 169 -1.29 10.24 16.94
CA THR A 169 -0.82 10.86 18.20
C THR A 169 -1.69 10.47 19.39
N ASN A 170 -3.01 10.47 19.21
CA ASN A 170 -3.97 10.25 20.31
C ASN A 170 -4.93 9.09 20.05
N MET A 171 -4.73 8.31 18.98
CA MET A 171 -5.53 7.14 18.62
C MET A 171 -7.03 7.42 18.51
N THR A 172 -7.42 8.64 18.15
CA THR A 172 -8.83 8.99 17.94
C THR A 172 -9.28 8.61 16.53
N ALA A 173 -10.36 7.85 16.42
CA ALA A 173 -10.99 7.52 15.14
C ALA A 173 -12.01 8.58 14.72
N SER A 174 -12.00 8.95 13.44
CA SER A 174 -13.00 9.83 12.84
C SER A 174 -13.66 9.12 11.65
N SER A 175 -14.97 8.88 11.75
CA SER A 175 -15.73 8.26 10.66
C SER A 175 -15.65 9.09 9.37
N ARG A 176 -15.58 8.40 8.24
CA ARG A 176 -15.63 8.96 6.89
C ARG A 176 -16.85 8.43 6.15
N GLY A 177 -17.06 7.13 6.19
CA GLY A 177 -18.25 6.53 5.61
C GLY A 177 -18.24 5.01 5.75
N THR A 178 -18.84 4.35 4.76
CA THR A 178 -19.01 2.90 4.75
C THR A 178 -18.49 2.35 3.44
N VAL A 179 -17.80 1.21 3.49
CA VAL A 179 -17.38 0.45 2.30
C VAL A 179 -18.12 -0.89 2.26
N THR A 180 -18.36 -1.41 1.06
CA THR A 180 -18.95 -2.74 0.87
C THR A 180 -17.86 -3.80 0.93
N GLY A 181 -17.99 -4.78 1.82
CA GLY A 181 -16.98 -5.79 2.10
C GLY A 181 -15.93 -5.35 3.12
N TRP A 182 -14.84 -6.12 3.19
CA TRP A 182 -13.79 -6.01 4.21
C TRP A 182 -12.42 -5.92 3.54
N PRO A 183 -11.92 -4.70 3.32
CA PRO A 183 -10.67 -4.54 2.61
C PRO A 183 -9.46 -4.59 3.54
N GLU A 184 -8.33 -5.04 3.00
CA GLU A 184 -7.02 -4.52 3.43
C GLU A 184 -6.71 -3.27 2.61
N LEU A 185 -6.21 -2.22 3.28
CA LEU A 185 -6.02 -0.90 2.68
C LEU A 185 -4.56 -0.66 2.36
N THR A 186 -4.31 0.14 1.32
CA THR A 186 -3.00 0.74 1.04
C THR A 186 -3.23 2.13 0.48
N GLY A 187 -2.41 3.09 0.86
CA GLY A 187 -2.37 4.39 0.19
C GLY A 187 -1.08 4.58 -0.59
N THR A 188 -0.97 5.73 -1.26
CA THR A 188 0.20 6.09 -2.07
C THR A 188 0.60 7.55 -1.82
N GLY A 189 1.81 7.91 -2.25
CA GLY A 189 2.26 9.31 -2.30
C GLY A 189 1.47 10.21 -3.25
N ASN A 190 0.59 9.65 -4.10
CA ASN A 190 -0.28 10.38 -5.03
C ASN A 190 -1.64 10.78 -4.42
N ALA A 191 -1.77 10.72 -3.09
CA ALA A 191 -3.01 10.97 -2.34
C ALA A 191 -4.17 10.03 -2.69
N GLU A 192 -3.85 8.79 -3.06
CA GLU A 192 -4.84 7.76 -3.34
C GLU A 192 -4.99 6.80 -2.16
N LEU A 193 -6.20 6.28 -1.98
CA LEU A 193 -6.50 5.19 -1.07
C LEU A 193 -7.09 4.05 -1.87
N TRP A 194 -6.55 2.86 -1.69
CA TRP A 194 -6.97 1.64 -2.37
C TRP A 194 -7.27 0.55 -1.36
N GLY A 195 -8.20 -0.34 -1.71
CA GLY A 195 -8.53 -1.50 -0.89
C GLY A 195 -8.58 -2.78 -1.72
N PHE A 196 -8.04 -3.87 -1.19
CA PHE A 196 -8.28 -5.21 -1.73
C PHE A 196 -9.35 -5.92 -0.92
N PHE A 197 -10.42 -6.32 -1.60
CA PHE A 197 -11.60 -6.96 -1.02
C PHE A 197 -11.64 -8.42 -1.47
N PRO A 198 -11.22 -9.38 -0.63
CA PRO A 198 -11.36 -10.78 -0.95
C PRO A 198 -12.82 -11.23 -0.84
N SER A 199 -13.20 -12.27 -1.57
CA SER A 199 -14.53 -12.86 -1.51
C SER A 199 -14.59 -14.22 -2.19
N ALA A 200 -15.38 -15.13 -1.63
CA ALA A 200 -15.71 -16.41 -2.26
C ALA A 200 -16.37 -16.24 -3.64
N GLY A 201 -17.14 -15.17 -3.84
CA GLY A 201 -17.84 -14.87 -5.10
C GLY A 201 -17.03 -14.07 -6.12
N GLY A 202 -15.81 -13.65 -5.78
CA GLY A 202 -14.95 -12.82 -6.64
C GLY A 202 -14.29 -11.69 -5.87
N ALA A 203 -12.97 -11.67 -5.86
CA ALA A 203 -12.20 -10.60 -5.24
C ALA A 203 -12.16 -9.35 -6.14
N ARG A 204 -11.81 -8.20 -5.56
CA ARG A 204 -11.61 -6.95 -6.31
C ARG A 204 -10.64 -6.01 -5.61
N ILE A 205 -10.09 -5.08 -6.38
CA ILE A 205 -9.36 -3.92 -5.88
C ILE A 205 -10.17 -2.68 -6.20
N GLU A 206 -10.32 -1.76 -5.24
CA GLU A 206 -11.04 -0.51 -5.47
C GLU A 206 -10.21 0.70 -5.05
N LYS A 207 -10.24 1.76 -5.87
CA LYS A 207 -9.86 3.10 -5.43
C LYS A 207 -11.02 3.65 -4.63
N LEU A 208 -10.76 4.10 -3.41
CA LEU A 208 -11.77 4.61 -2.51
C LEU A 208 -11.72 6.13 -2.43
N ASP A 209 -12.88 6.75 -2.41
CA ASP A 209 -13.03 8.14 -2.00
C ASP A 209 -12.69 8.26 -0.50
N LYS A 210 -11.65 9.04 -0.17
CA LYS A 210 -11.15 9.19 1.21
C LYS A 210 -12.18 9.80 2.17
N THR A 211 -13.22 10.46 1.67
CA THR A 211 -14.24 11.14 2.48
C THR A 211 -15.45 10.26 2.71
N THR A 212 -15.84 9.46 1.74
CA THR A 212 -17.13 8.74 1.74
C THR A 212 -17.00 7.22 1.75
N GLY A 213 -15.85 6.69 1.33
CA GLY A 213 -15.63 5.25 1.09
C GLY A 213 -16.25 4.74 -0.21
N ALA A 214 -16.83 5.60 -1.04
CA ALA A 214 -17.36 5.19 -2.34
C ALA A 214 -16.22 4.68 -3.25
N ALA A 215 -16.49 3.61 -4.01
CA ALA A 215 -15.56 3.15 -5.03
C ALA A 215 -15.52 4.15 -6.19
N LEU A 216 -14.35 4.73 -6.43
CA LEU A 216 -14.07 5.62 -7.56
C LEU A 216 -13.63 4.83 -8.80
N GLN A 217 -13.03 3.67 -8.59
CA GLN A 217 -12.56 2.76 -9.62
C GLN A 217 -12.54 1.34 -9.06
N THR A 218 -12.89 0.36 -9.88
CA THR A 218 -12.92 -1.05 -9.47
C THR A 218 -12.22 -1.92 -10.51
N PHE A 219 -11.30 -2.75 -10.03
CA PHE A 219 -10.70 -3.86 -10.77
C PHE A 219 -11.27 -5.17 -10.26
N GLN A 220 -12.04 -5.85 -11.10
CA GLN A 220 -12.60 -7.16 -10.78
C GLN A 220 -11.54 -8.25 -10.96
N LEU A 221 -11.37 -9.10 -9.96
CA LEU A 221 -10.36 -10.17 -9.92
C LEU A 221 -11.05 -11.54 -9.68
N PRO A 222 -11.92 -12.00 -10.60
CA PRO A 222 -12.69 -13.23 -10.41
C PRO A 222 -11.78 -14.48 -10.31
N THR A 223 -10.59 -14.44 -10.90
CA THR A 223 -9.59 -15.53 -10.80
C THR A 223 -9.02 -15.69 -9.38
N LEU A 224 -9.15 -14.66 -8.53
CA LEU A 224 -8.77 -14.70 -7.12
C LEU A 224 -9.94 -15.07 -6.19
N ALA A 225 -11.08 -15.48 -6.74
CA ALA A 225 -12.20 -15.98 -5.95
C ALA A 225 -11.79 -17.18 -5.08
N GLY A 226 -12.45 -17.31 -3.94
CA GLY A 226 -12.30 -18.42 -3.01
C GLY A 226 -12.52 -17.97 -1.57
N GLU A 227 -12.79 -18.93 -0.68
CA GLU A 227 -13.01 -18.63 0.73
C GLU A 227 -11.74 -18.02 1.33
N PRO A 228 -11.76 -16.75 1.77
CA PRO A 228 -10.55 -16.08 2.21
C PRO A 228 -10.16 -16.50 3.62
N MET A 229 -8.91 -16.94 3.78
CA MET A 229 -8.37 -17.38 5.06
C MET A 229 -7.38 -16.40 5.67
N ALA A 230 -6.62 -15.70 4.83
CA ALA A 230 -5.76 -14.59 5.20
C ALA A 230 -5.51 -13.73 3.97
N TRP A 231 -5.41 -12.42 4.15
CA TRP A 231 -5.11 -11.51 3.07
C TRP A 231 -4.34 -10.30 3.58
N ALA A 232 -3.54 -9.71 2.69
CA ALA A 232 -2.88 -8.44 2.90
C ALA A 232 -2.69 -7.71 1.56
N PHE A 233 -2.42 -6.40 1.62
CA PHE A 233 -2.42 -5.56 0.42
C PHE A 233 -1.39 -4.44 0.47
N ALA A 234 -0.68 -4.22 -0.63
CA ALA A 234 0.27 -3.11 -0.75
C ALA A 234 0.28 -2.53 -2.17
N ALA A 235 0.40 -1.21 -2.29
CA ALA A 235 0.70 -0.52 -3.54
C ALA A 235 2.21 -0.27 -3.64
N TRP A 236 2.83 -0.68 -4.75
CA TRP A 236 4.26 -0.47 -4.94
C TRP A 236 4.62 -0.51 -6.43
N GLY A 237 5.42 0.46 -6.87
CA GLY A 237 5.94 0.53 -8.24
C GLY A 237 4.88 0.80 -9.30
N GLY A 238 3.72 1.33 -8.90
CA GLY A 238 2.56 1.53 -9.79
C GLY A 238 1.71 0.30 -10.01
N ASP A 239 2.03 -0.81 -9.34
CA ASP A 239 1.22 -2.03 -9.29
C ASP A 239 0.69 -2.25 -7.87
N PHE A 240 -0.18 -3.25 -7.74
CA PHE A 240 -0.65 -3.76 -6.47
C PHE A 240 -0.11 -5.16 -6.20
N TRP A 241 0.14 -5.43 -4.92
CA TRP A 241 0.63 -6.69 -4.40
C TRP A 241 -0.43 -7.25 -3.46
N VAL A 242 -1.09 -8.31 -3.91
CA VAL A 242 -2.13 -9.00 -3.15
C VAL A 242 -1.52 -10.26 -2.55
N PHE A 243 -1.49 -10.32 -1.22
CA PHE A 243 -1.10 -11.51 -0.47
C PHE A 243 -2.39 -12.21 -0.11
N LEU A 244 -2.59 -13.44 -0.57
CA LEU A 244 -3.86 -14.15 -0.39
C LEU A 244 -3.63 -15.63 -0.09
N MET A 245 -4.28 -16.10 0.96
CA MET A 245 -4.44 -17.52 1.28
C MET A 245 -5.94 -17.81 1.33
N ARG A 246 -6.39 -18.80 0.55
CA ARG A 246 -7.78 -19.28 0.53
C ARG A 246 -7.91 -20.63 1.22
N GLY A 247 -9.13 -21.09 1.44
CA GLY A 247 -9.43 -22.32 2.20
C GLY A 247 -8.68 -23.58 1.73
N ASN A 248 -8.39 -23.69 0.43
CA ASN A 248 -7.66 -24.83 -0.14
C ASN A 248 -6.15 -24.57 -0.33
N ASP A 249 -5.69 -23.35 -0.05
CA ASP A 249 -4.28 -22.99 -0.16
C ASP A 249 -3.54 -23.44 1.11
N VAL A 250 -2.36 -24.05 0.96
CA VAL A 250 -1.52 -24.48 2.11
C VAL A 250 -0.63 -23.35 2.65
N GLN A 251 -0.54 -22.25 1.91
CA GLN A 251 0.28 -21.08 2.22
C GLN A 251 -0.24 -19.85 1.46
N THR A 252 0.28 -18.68 1.79
CA THR A 252 -0.01 -17.45 1.05
C THR A 252 0.58 -17.50 -0.37
N THR A 253 -0.21 -17.06 -1.35
CA THR A 253 0.27 -16.70 -2.69
C THR A 253 0.28 -15.18 -2.83
N VAL A 254 1.36 -14.64 -3.41
CA VAL A 254 1.49 -13.21 -3.72
C VAL A 254 1.21 -13.00 -5.19
N TYR A 255 0.24 -12.14 -5.50
CA TYR A 255 -0.13 -11.77 -6.85
C TYR A 255 0.30 -10.34 -7.14
N GLN A 256 0.97 -10.15 -8.28
CA GLN A 256 1.23 -8.83 -8.83
C GLN A 256 0.07 -8.46 -9.76
N VAL A 257 -0.67 -7.41 -9.42
CA VAL A 257 -1.83 -6.92 -10.17
C VAL A 257 -1.51 -5.54 -10.73
N SER A 258 -1.73 -5.34 -12.02
CA SER A 258 -1.41 -4.07 -12.67
C SER A 258 -2.26 -2.93 -12.11
N GLY A 259 -1.61 -1.84 -11.68
CA GLY A 259 -2.32 -0.69 -11.13
C GLY A 259 -3.10 0.12 -12.17
N SER A 260 -2.82 -0.07 -13.47
CA SER A 260 -3.49 0.65 -14.55
C SER A 260 -4.78 -0.02 -15.04
N ASN A 261 -4.85 -1.36 -14.99
CA ASN A 261 -5.96 -2.11 -15.60
C ASN A 261 -6.39 -3.37 -14.85
N GLY A 262 -5.81 -3.65 -13.68
CA GLY A 262 -6.19 -4.81 -12.85
C GLY A 262 -5.73 -6.17 -13.38
N GLN A 263 -4.91 -6.23 -14.44
CA GLN A 263 -4.42 -7.51 -14.96
C GLN A 263 -3.40 -8.16 -14.03
N ILE A 264 -3.54 -9.46 -13.77
CA ILE A 264 -2.53 -10.21 -13.01
C ILE A 264 -1.30 -10.41 -13.89
N LYS A 265 -0.17 -9.82 -13.49
CA LYS A 265 1.13 -9.87 -14.21
C LYS A 265 1.96 -11.08 -13.84
N GLY A 266 1.70 -11.67 -12.67
CA GLY A 266 2.37 -12.87 -12.21
C GLY A 266 2.08 -13.16 -10.75
N MET A 267 2.63 -14.27 -10.25
CA MET A 267 2.49 -14.67 -8.86
C MET A 267 3.76 -15.35 -8.34
N THR A 268 3.95 -15.33 -7.03
CA THR A 268 4.95 -16.12 -6.32
C THR A 268 4.32 -16.74 -5.07
N SER A 269 4.87 -17.85 -4.62
CA SER A 269 4.41 -18.50 -3.39
C SER A 269 5.18 -17.91 -2.19
N ALA A 270 4.58 -17.86 -1.00
CA ALA A 270 5.25 -17.48 0.25
C ALA A 270 5.31 -18.69 1.22
N PRO A 271 6.30 -19.60 1.07
CA PRO A 271 6.35 -20.84 1.83
C PRO A 271 6.38 -20.60 3.33
N GLY A 272 5.59 -21.38 4.07
CA GLY A 272 5.50 -21.32 5.53
C GLY A 272 4.83 -20.07 6.11
N ARG A 273 4.32 -19.16 5.27
CA ARG A 273 3.76 -17.87 5.71
C ARG A 273 2.26 -17.81 5.49
N ARG A 274 1.52 -17.48 6.55
CA ARG A 274 0.12 -17.02 6.50
C ARG A 274 0.12 -15.52 6.73
N ILE A 275 0.33 -14.76 5.65
CA ILE A 275 0.47 -13.30 5.70
C ILE A 275 -0.90 -12.67 5.95
N VAL A 276 -0.98 -11.84 6.98
CA VAL A 276 -2.21 -11.19 7.46
C VAL A 276 -2.10 -9.66 7.43
N GLY A 277 -0.89 -9.10 7.36
CA GLY A 277 -0.69 -7.67 7.18
C GLY A 277 0.42 -7.38 6.19
N ALA A 278 0.26 -6.32 5.42
CA ALA A 278 1.26 -5.81 4.50
C ALA A 278 1.14 -4.28 4.49
N GLY A 279 2.27 -3.60 4.60
CA GLY A 279 2.30 -2.16 4.70
C GLY A 279 3.42 -1.57 3.87
N VAL A 280 3.11 -0.42 3.28
CA VAL A 280 4.06 0.50 2.65
C VAL A 280 3.84 1.86 3.26
N SER A 281 4.90 2.68 3.32
CA SER A 281 4.72 4.10 3.58
C SER A 281 4.34 4.83 2.29
N THR A 282 3.94 6.09 2.42
CA THR A 282 3.67 6.95 1.26
C THR A 282 4.91 7.32 0.44
N CYS A 283 6.11 6.94 0.93
CA CYS A 283 7.36 7.00 0.19
C CYS A 283 7.53 5.87 -0.83
N ALA A 284 6.72 4.82 -0.78
CA ALA A 284 6.80 3.74 -1.76
C ALA A 284 6.62 4.30 -3.19
N PRO A 285 7.42 3.82 -4.15
CA PRO A 285 7.39 4.33 -5.51
C PRO A 285 6.01 4.11 -6.13
N THR A 286 5.52 5.10 -6.87
CA THR A 286 4.25 5.02 -7.61
C THR A 286 4.43 4.63 -9.07
N VAL A 287 5.68 4.50 -9.52
CA VAL A 287 6.11 3.97 -10.82
C VAL A 287 7.48 3.31 -10.65
N ILE A 288 7.78 2.29 -11.46
CA ILE A 288 9.15 1.78 -11.65
C ILE A 288 9.74 2.53 -12.84
N LEU A 289 10.86 3.23 -12.64
CA LEU A 289 11.62 3.90 -13.70
C LEU A 289 12.48 2.90 -14.47
#